data_AF-A0A933JU37-F1
#
_entry.id   AF-A0A933JU37-F1
#
_cell.length_a   1.000
_cell.length_b   1.000
_cell.length_c   1.000
_cell.angle_alpha   90.00
_cell.angle_beta   90.00
_cell.angle_gamma   90.00
#
_symmetry.space_group_name_H-M   'P 1'
#
loop_
_entity.id
_entity.type
_entity.pdbx_description
1 polymer ?
#
loop_
_entity_poly.entity_id
_entity_poly.type
_entity_poly.pdbx_seq_one_letter_code
_entity_poly.pdbx_strand_id
1 'polypeptide(L)' 'MRTTVEISDEHRAELLKIASHRGQKGFSAVINEAITFYLDHMGDKDESVKAALGLQGILSTREADQFDQNVTKLRASWR' A
#
# COMPACT_ATOMS: atom_id res chain seq x y z
N MET A 1 22.82 -9.36 5.24
CA MET A 1 23.82 -8.27 5.30
C MET A 1 23.62 -7.51 6.61
N ARG A 2 24.69 -7.05 7.27
CA ARG A 2 24.57 -6.22 8.48
C ARG A 2 24.74 -4.76 8.09
N THR A 3 23.72 -3.95 8.37
CA THR A 3 23.68 -2.51 8.09
C THR A 3 23.37 -1.78 9.39
N THR A 4 24.08 -0.67 9.64
CA THR A 4 23.75 0.25 10.72
C THR A 4 22.84 1.33 10.17
N VAL A 5 21.73 1.60 10.85
CA VAL A 5 20.77 2.65 10.51
C VAL A 5 20.52 3.52 11.74
N GLU A 6 20.21 4.78 11.52
CA GLU A 6 19.85 5.71 12.58
C GLU A 6 18.34 5.65 12.81
N ILE A 7 17.93 5.56 14.08
CA ILE A 7 16.53 5.61 14.52
C ILE A 7 16.46 6.41 15.82
N SER A 8 15.32 7.02 16.11
CA SER A 8 15.12 7.70 17.39
C SER A 8 15.05 6.70 18.55
N ASP A 9 15.32 7.18 19.77
CA ASP A 9 15.25 6.36 20.97
C ASP A 9 13.82 5.85 21.23
N GLU A 10 12.80 6.65 20.87
CA GLU A 10 11.39 6.24 20.96
C GLU A 10 11.08 5.07 20.02
N HIS A 11 11.54 5.16 18.76
CA HIS A 11 11.37 4.07 17.80
C HIS A 11 12.07 2.80 18.27
N ARG A 12 13.29 2.93 18.81
CA ARG A 12 14.03 1.80 19.36
C ARG A 12 13.28 1.15 20.54
N ALA A 13 12.68 1.94 21.42
CA ALA A 13 11.91 1.45 22.55
C ALA A 13 10.65 0.68 22.11
N GLU A 14 9.88 1.22 21.16
CA GLU A 14 8.69 0.55 20.63
C GLU A 14 9.05 -0.74 19.88
N LEU A 15 10.12 -0.73 19.08
CA LEU A 15 10.60 -1.94 18.41
C LEU A 15 11.02 -3.04 19.38
N LEU A 16 11.68 -2.68 20.48
CA LEU A 16 12.03 -3.62 21.55
C LEU A 16 10.79 -4.18 22.24
N LYS A 17 9.79 -3.33 22.49
CA LYS A 17 8.52 -3.74 23.08
C LYS A 17 7.82 -4.75 22.17
N ILE A 18 7.71 -4.49 20.87
CA ILE A 18 7.11 -5.43 19.91
C ILE A 18 7.87 -6.77 19.89
N ALA A 19 9.20 -6.72 19.85
CA ALA A 19 10.03 -7.93 19.87
C ALA A 19 9.83 -8.74 21.17
N SER A 20 9.76 -8.06 22.32
CA SER A 20 9.53 -8.69 23.63
C SER A 20 8.18 -9.40 23.70
N HIS A 21 7.11 -8.76 23.21
CA HIS A 21 5.78 -9.39 23.14
C HIS A 21 5.76 -10.64 22.25
N ARG A 22 6.67 -10.72 21.27
CA ARG A 22 6.81 -11.87 20.36
C ARG A 22 7.85 -12.91 20.83
N GLY A 23 8.40 -12.76 22.05
CA GLY A 23 9.39 -13.68 22.61
C GLY A 23 10.76 -13.63 21.91
N GLN A 24 11.07 -12.55 21.19
CA GLN A 24 12.33 -12.39 20.47
C GLN A 24 13.36 -11.63 21.31
N LYS A 25 14.64 -12.03 21.16
CA LYS A 25 15.78 -11.42 21.90
C LYS A 25 16.18 -10.02 21.40
N GLY A 26 15.62 -9.55 20.29
CA GLY A 26 15.91 -8.24 19.71
C GLY A 26 14.94 -7.90 18.58
N PHE A 27 14.99 -6.65 18.09
CA PHE A 27 14.02 -6.14 17.13
C PHE A 27 14.39 -6.34 15.66
N SER A 28 15.46 -7.08 15.36
CA SER A 28 15.93 -7.27 13.98
C SER A 28 14.90 -7.96 13.08
N ALA A 29 14.15 -8.95 13.59
CA ALA A 29 13.09 -9.57 12.78
C ALA A 29 11.94 -8.59 12.53
N VAL A 30 11.57 -7.79 13.53
CA VAL A 30 10.55 -6.73 13.40
C VAL A 30 10.95 -5.70 12.35
N ILE A 31 12.23 -5.30 12.33
CA ILE A 31 12.75 -4.39 11.29
C ILE A 31 12.70 -5.02 9.91
N ASN A 32 13.10 -6.28 9.75
CA ASN A 32 13.04 -6.96 8.47
C ASN A 32 11.59 -7.06 7.96
N GLU A 33 10.64 -7.42 8.83
CA GLU A 33 9.21 -7.43 8.49
C GLU A 33 8.72 -6.04 8.07
N ALA A 34 9.11 -4.98 8.78
CA ALA A 34 8.73 -3.62 8.45
C ALA A 34 9.30 -3.18 7.09
N ILE A 35 10.54 -3.56 6.77
CA ILE A 35 11.17 -3.28 5.48
C ILE A 35 10.44 -4.04 4.36
N THR A 36 10.18 -5.33 4.53
CA THR A 36 9.42 -6.13 3.56
C THR A 36 8.04 -5.51 3.33
N PHE A 37 7.31 -5.22 4.40
CA PHE A 37 5.99 -4.60 4.31
C PHE A 37 6.05 -3.26 3.56
N TYR A 38 7.03 -2.41 3.87
CA TYR A 38 7.21 -1.14 3.19
C TYR A 38 7.46 -1.30 1.69
N LEU A 39 8.36 -2.21 1.30
CA LEU A 39 8.70 -2.45 -0.09
C LEU A 39 7.51 -3.01 -0.88
N ASP A 40 6.82 -4.00 -0.31
CA ASP A 40 5.66 -4.63 -0.95
C ASP A 40 4.52 -3.62 -1.16
N HIS A 41 4.29 -2.72 -0.20
CA HIS A 41 3.13 -1.82 -0.24
C HIS A 41 3.42 -0.45 -0.88
N MET A 42 4.68 -0.03 -0.98
CA MET A 42 5.03 1.18 -1.74
C MET A 42 4.97 0.97 -3.24
N GLY A 43 5.44 -0.20 -3.74
CA GLY A 43 5.37 -0.51 -5.17
C GLY A 43 3.93 -0.48 -5.69
N ASP A 44 3.02 -1.08 -4.93
CA ASP A 44 1.61 -1.19 -5.32
C ASP A 44 0.87 0.14 -5.28
N LYS A 45 1.15 1.02 -4.31
CA LYS A 45 0.46 2.31 -4.21
C LYS A 45 0.85 3.25 -5.34
N ASP A 46 2.14 3.41 -5.61
CA ASP A 46 2.60 4.34 -6.65
C ASP A 46 2.22 3.84 -8.05
N GLU A 47 2.32 2.55 -8.32
CA GLU A 47 1.86 1.98 -9.60
C GLU A 47 0.33 2.01 -9.73
N SER A 48 -0.44 1.78 -8.66
CA SER A 48 -1.91 1.91 -8.71
C SER A 48 -2.34 3.35 -8.95
N VAL A 49 -1.72 4.32 -8.28
CA VAL A 49 -2.00 5.75 -8.48
C VAL A 49 -1.60 6.17 -9.88
N LYS A 50 -0.43 5.76 -10.36
CA LYS A 50 0.05 6.05 -11.72
C LYS A 50 -0.81 5.40 -12.79
N ALA A 51 -1.28 4.16 -12.58
CA ALA A 51 -2.23 3.49 -13.47
C ALA A 51 -3.57 4.24 -13.49
N ALA A 52 -4.10 4.62 -12.32
CA ALA A 52 -5.34 5.39 -12.22
C ALA A 52 -5.24 6.77 -12.89
N LEU A 53 -4.12 7.48 -12.69
CA LEU A 53 -3.82 8.75 -13.38
C LEU A 53 -3.67 8.55 -14.89
N GLY A 54 -3.06 7.44 -15.32
CA GLY A 54 -2.93 7.09 -16.73
C GLY A 54 -4.29 6.90 -17.41
N LEU A 55 -5.30 6.41 -16.68
CA LEU A 55 -6.67 6.26 -17.18
C LEU A 55 -7.42 7.60 -17.33
N GLN A 56 -6.93 8.67 -16.73
CA GLN A 56 -7.59 9.98 -16.78
C GLN A 56 -7.51 10.57 -18.19
N GLY A 57 -8.68 10.77 -18.82
CA GLY A 57 -8.79 11.36 -20.15
C GLY A 57 -8.57 10.39 -21.31
N ILE A 58 -8.47 9.08 -21.07
CA ILE A 58 -8.40 8.07 -22.15
C ILE A 58 -9.73 7.96 -22.91
N LEU A 59 -10.86 8.08 -22.22
CA LEU A 59 -12.18 7.99 -22.85
C LEU A 59 -12.49 9.28 -23.60
N SER A 60 -12.85 9.16 -24.88
CA SER A 60 -13.53 10.24 -25.58
C SER A 60 -14.89 10.53 -24.92
N THR A 61 -15.45 11.72 -25.16
CA THR A 61 -16.76 12.11 -24.60
C THR A 61 -17.84 11.07 -24.90
N ARG A 62 -17.86 10.54 -26.14
CA ARG A 62 -18.81 9.50 -26.55
C ARG A 62 -18.63 8.20 -25.77
N GLU A 63 -17.39 7.78 -25.56
CA GLU A 63 -17.09 6.54 -24.83
C GLU A 63 -17.39 6.68 -23.34
N ALA A 64 -17.15 7.87 -22.77
CA ALA A 64 -17.51 8.18 -21.39
C ALA A 64 -19.04 8.13 -21.18
N ASP A 65 -19.82 8.76 -22.08
CA ASP A 65 -21.28 8.73 -22.01
C ASP A 65 -21.83 7.30 -22.16
N GLN A 66 -21.23 6.50 -23.04
CA GLN A 66 -21.65 5.12 -23.25
C GLN A 66 -21.30 4.22 -22.06
N PHE A 67 -20.13 4.44 -21.44
CA PHE A 67 -19.72 3.76 -20.22
C PHE A 67 -20.68 4.06 -19.06
N ASP A 68 -21.04 5.34 -18.85
CA ASP A 68 -21.92 5.76 -17.77
C ASP A 68 -23.35 5.18 -17.91
N GLN A 69 -23.87 5.15 -19.14
CA GLN A 69 -25.16 4.50 -19.43
C GLN A 69 -25.14 3.00 -19.12
N ASN A 70 -24.04 2.32 -19.44
CA ASN A 70 -23.91 0.87 -19.19
C ASN A 70 -23.80 0.57 -17.70
N VAL A 71 -23.01 1.36 -16.95
CA VAL A 71 -22.88 1.23 -15.49
C VAL A 71 -24.23 1.49 -14.82
N THR A 72 -24.98 2.50 -15.26
CA THR A 72 -26.31 2.81 -14.73
C THR A 72 -27.30 1.65 -14.94
N LYS A 73 -27.34 1.07 -16.14
CA LYS A 73 -28.17 -0.10 -16.44
C LYS A 73 -27.79 -1.32 -15.59
N LEU A 74 -26.49 -1.57 -15.43
CA LEU A 74 -25.99 -2.68 -14.62
C LEU A 74 -26.40 -2.50 -13.15
N ARG A 75 -26.18 -1.32 -12.57
CA ARG A 75 -26.59 -1.03 -11.17
C ARG A 75 -28.09 -1.13 -10.96
N ALA A 76 -28.91 -0.72 -11.95
CA ALA A 76 -30.36 -0.86 -11.86
C ALA A 76 -30.82 -2.33 -11.81
N SER A 77 -30.04 -3.27 -12.37
CA SER A 77 -30.31 -4.71 -12.32
C SER A 77 -29.80 -5.41 -11.06
N TRP A 78 -29.04 -4.71 -10.20
CA TRP A 78 -28.59 -5.24 -8.91
C TRP A 78 -29.65 -4.96 -7.86
N ARG A 79 -30.70 -5.79 -7.89
CA ARG A 79 -31.73 -5.86 -6.87
C ARG A 79 -31.93 -7.29 -6.44
#